data_AF-A0A9D1VVR5-F1
#
_entry.id   AF-A0A9D1VVR5-F1
#
_cell.length_a   1.000
_cell.length_b   1.000
_cell.length_c   1.000
_cell.angle_alpha   90.00
_cell.angle_beta   90.00
_cell.angle_gamma   90.00
#
_symmetry.space_group_name_H-M   'P 1'
#
loop_
_entity.id
_entity.type
_entity.pdbx_description
1 polymer ?
#
loop_
_entity_poly.entity_id
_entity_poly.type
_entity_poly.pdbx_seq_one_letter_code
_entity_poly.pdbx_strand_id
1 'polypeptide(L)'
;MKLNIQKKLSEYFLYFMLYSIIGWIYEVFLEVVVYRWGFSNRGVLFGPYCIVYGVGAIVLILCLWKLKEKRICIGKIPVTPLLVFIGIVLITTAIELAASYIMESTHGEWLWDYRRFAFNFEGRIALNPSIRFGIGGMVFLYVLQPLFKKLTAKMSDRTLYTVSLILFILLIADVIFTFCL
;
A
#
# COMPACT_ATOMS: atom_id res chain seq x y z
N MET A 1 -9.70 17.98 21.74
CA MET A 1 -8.63 17.98 20.70
C MET A 1 -7.81 16.69 20.67
N LYS A 2 -7.25 16.22 21.81
CA LYS A 2 -6.45 14.97 21.90
C LYS A 2 -7.20 13.70 21.46
N LEU A 3 -8.47 13.53 21.84
CA LEU A 3 -9.30 12.36 21.44
C LEU A 3 -9.43 12.21 19.92
N ASN A 4 -9.51 13.32 19.17
CA ASN A 4 -9.69 13.29 17.72
C ASN A 4 -8.39 12.88 16.99
N ILE A 5 -7.23 13.16 17.57
CA ILE A 5 -5.93 12.73 17.02
C ILE A 5 -5.73 11.24 17.26
N GLN A 6 -6.01 10.75 18.47
CA GLN A 6 -5.90 9.32 18.80
C GLN A 6 -6.78 8.46 17.89
N LYS A 7 -8.05 8.84 17.72
CA LYS A 7 -8.97 8.16 16.79
C LYS A 7 -8.41 8.06 15.38
N LYS A 8 -7.94 9.18 14.83
CA LYS A 8 -7.34 9.20 13.49
C LYS A 8 -6.11 8.29 13.43
N LEU A 9 -5.19 8.38 14.38
CA LEU A 9 -4.01 7.52 14.39
C LEU A 9 -4.37 6.04 14.38
N SER A 10 -5.35 5.63 15.18
CA SER A 10 -5.86 4.26 15.19
C SER A 10 -6.52 3.87 13.87
N GLU A 11 -7.32 4.74 13.25
CA GLU A 11 -7.90 4.48 11.92
C GLU A 11 -6.82 4.30 10.85
N TYR A 12 -5.85 5.20 10.78
CA TYR A 12 -4.76 5.12 9.81
C TYR A 12 -3.86 3.91 10.06
N PHE A 13 -3.62 3.55 11.32
CA PHE A 13 -2.89 2.33 11.66
C PHE A 13 -3.66 1.06 11.23
N LEU A 14 -4.98 1.02 11.43
CA LEU A 14 -5.78 -0.09 10.92
C LEU A 14 -5.78 -0.15 9.39
N TYR A 15 -5.87 0.98 8.69
CA TYR A 15 -5.74 0.99 7.23
C TYR A 15 -4.38 0.42 6.81
N PHE A 16 -3.30 0.88 7.45
CA PHE A 16 -1.95 0.37 7.21
C PHE A 16 -1.88 -1.16 7.36
N MET A 17 -2.42 -1.72 8.46
CA MET A 17 -2.41 -3.17 8.70
C MET A 17 -3.26 -3.92 7.68
N LEU A 18 -4.48 -3.44 7.38
CA LEU A 18 -5.37 -4.06 6.40
C LEU A 18 -4.74 -4.11 5.01
N TYR A 19 -4.13 -3.02 4.55
CA TYR A 19 -3.46 -2.99 3.25
C TYR A 19 -2.19 -3.83 3.23
N SER A 20 -1.45 -3.92 4.33
CA SER A 20 -0.29 -4.81 4.43
C SER A 20 -0.68 -6.29 4.31
N ILE A 21 -1.79 -6.68 4.95
CA ILE A 21 -2.33 -8.04 4.86
C ILE A 21 -2.89 -8.33 3.46
N ILE A 22 -3.62 -7.38 2.86
CA ILE A 22 -4.12 -7.55 1.47
C ILE A 22 -2.97 -7.66 0.48
N GLY A 23 -1.92 -6.85 0.64
CA GLY A 23 -0.70 -6.95 -0.15
C GLY A 23 -0.06 -8.33 -0.03
N TRP A 24 0.02 -8.86 1.19
CA TRP A 24 0.52 -10.21 1.42
C TRP A 24 -0.34 -11.29 0.76
N ILE A 25 -1.67 -11.22 0.89
CA ILE A 25 -2.60 -12.16 0.22
C ILE A 25 -2.42 -12.09 -1.30
N TYR A 26 -2.26 -10.88 -1.85
CA TYR A 26 -2.05 -10.67 -3.27
C TYR A 26 -0.74 -11.31 -3.75
N GLU A 27 0.37 -11.07 -3.06
CA GLU A 27 1.69 -11.66 -3.38
C GLU A 27 1.65 -13.19 -3.29
N VAL A 28 1.08 -13.74 -2.22
CA VAL A 28 0.93 -15.20 -2.05
C VAL A 28 0.05 -15.79 -3.15
N PHE A 29 -1.05 -15.13 -3.51
CA PHE A 29 -1.91 -15.58 -4.62
C PHE A 29 -1.15 -15.60 -5.95
N LEU A 30 -0.35 -14.56 -6.24
CA LEU A 30 0.49 -14.53 -7.43
C LEU A 30 1.45 -15.72 -7.46
N GLU A 31 2.17 -15.99 -6.38
CA GLU A 31 3.14 -17.09 -6.35
C GLU A 31 2.51 -18.47 -6.46
N VAL A 32 1.47 -18.72 -5.65
CA VAL A 32 0.85 -20.04 -5.55
C VAL A 32 0.01 -20.35 -6.79
N VAL A 33 -0.80 -19.39 -7.24
CA VAL A 33 -1.84 -19.63 -8.26
C VAL A 33 -1.37 -19.22 -9.65
N VAL A 34 -0.79 -18.03 -9.78
CA VAL A 34 -0.43 -17.46 -11.10
C VAL A 34 0.91 -18.02 -11.59
N TYR A 35 1.95 -17.93 -10.77
CA TYR A 35 3.30 -18.37 -11.13
C TYR A 35 3.55 -19.84 -10.83
N ARG A 36 2.76 -20.44 -9.92
CA ARG A 36 2.86 -21.85 -9.48
C ARG A 36 4.24 -22.20 -8.94
N TRP A 37 4.87 -21.27 -8.24
CA TRP A 37 6.19 -21.47 -7.61
C TRP A 37 6.09 -22.15 -6.23
N GLY A 38 4.87 -22.33 -5.73
CA GLY A 38 4.63 -22.80 -4.38
C GLY A 38 4.36 -21.65 -3.42
N PHE A 39 4.26 -21.96 -2.14
CA PHE A 39 4.03 -20.97 -1.09
C PHE A 39 5.38 -20.46 -0.57
N SER A 40 5.56 -19.14 -0.57
CA SER A 40 6.61 -18.48 0.20
C SER A 40 6.03 -17.31 0.99
N ASN A 41 6.62 -17.01 2.15
CA ASN A 41 6.23 -15.81 2.89
C ASN A 41 6.89 -14.59 2.24
N ARG A 42 6.08 -13.74 1.59
CA ARG A 42 6.55 -12.58 0.81
C ARG A 42 6.76 -11.31 1.62
N GLY A 43 6.40 -11.33 2.90
CA GLY A 43 6.70 -10.26 3.83
C GLY A 43 8.17 -10.29 4.26
N VAL A 44 8.71 -9.13 4.65
CA VAL A 44 10.02 -9.05 5.33
C VAL A 44 9.93 -9.61 6.75
N LEU A 45 8.75 -9.54 7.36
CA LEU A 45 8.47 -10.02 8.71
C LEU A 45 7.89 -11.43 8.70
N PHE A 46 7.90 -12.11 9.85
CA PHE A 46 7.37 -13.47 9.99
C PHE A 46 5.86 -13.55 9.73
N GLY A 47 5.11 -12.53 10.12
CA GLY A 47 3.66 -12.46 10.01
C GLY A 47 3.15 -12.22 8.58
N PRO A 48 1.83 -12.41 8.36
CA PRO A 48 1.21 -12.34 7.04
C PRO A 48 0.94 -10.89 6.60
N TYR A 49 1.98 -10.07 6.52
CA TYR A 49 1.90 -8.68 6.08
C TYR A 49 3.09 -8.24 5.24
N CYS A 50 2.80 -7.67 4.08
CA CYS A 50 3.77 -6.98 3.25
C CYS A 50 3.71 -5.48 3.58
N ILE A 51 4.55 -5.01 4.51
CA ILE A 51 4.55 -3.63 5.03
C ILE A 51 4.59 -2.58 3.91
N VAL A 52 5.29 -2.85 2.81
CA VAL A 52 5.39 -1.93 1.66
C VAL A 52 4.03 -1.54 1.08
N TYR A 53 3.07 -2.47 1.07
CA TYR A 53 1.70 -2.20 0.62
C TYR A 53 0.95 -1.30 1.60
N GLY A 54 1.13 -1.50 2.91
CA GLY A 54 0.58 -0.62 3.94
C GLY A 54 1.13 0.79 3.82
N VAL A 55 2.46 0.95 3.71
CA VAL A 55 3.10 2.26 3.54
C VAL A 55 2.60 2.94 2.28
N GLY A 56 2.62 2.25 1.13
CA GLY A 56 2.15 2.79 -0.15
C GLY A 56 0.70 3.26 -0.08
N ALA A 57 -0.19 2.47 0.54
CA ALA A 57 -1.58 2.86 0.70
C ALA A 57 -1.75 4.13 1.55
N ILE A 58 -1.01 4.25 2.67
CA ILE A 58 -1.07 5.46 3.51
C ILE A 58 -0.56 6.68 2.76
N VAL A 59 0.54 6.56 2.00
CA VAL A 59 1.05 7.66 1.17
C VAL A 59 0.00 8.09 0.14
N LEU A 60 -0.62 7.13 -0.57
CA LEU A 60 -1.68 7.44 -1.54
C LEU A 60 -2.88 8.13 -0.89
N ILE A 61 -3.33 7.68 0.29
CA ILE A 61 -4.42 8.31 1.02
C ILE A 61 -4.04 9.74 1.39
N LEU A 62 -2.88 9.96 2.00
CA LEU A 62 -2.47 11.29 2.46
C LEU A 62 -2.28 12.28 1.30
N CYS A 63 -1.67 11.83 0.20
CA CYS A 63 -1.38 12.69 -0.96
C CYS A 63 -2.62 12.94 -1.83
N LEU A 64 -3.47 11.94 -2.03
CA LEU A 64 -4.52 11.99 -3.07
C LEU A 64 -5.94 12.13 -2.52
N TRP A 65 -6.18 11.98 -1.20
CA TRP A 65 -7.53 12.09 -0.64
C TRP A 65 -8.20 13.42 -0.98
N LYS A 66 -7.48 14.54 -0.79
CA LYS A 66 -8.00 15.88 -1.10
C LYS A 66 -8.26 16.06 -2.60
N LEU A 67 -7.41 15.50 -3.46
CA LEU A 67 -7.61 15.56 -4.92
C LEU A 67 -8.86 14.77 -5.33
N LYS A 68 -9.01 13.56 -4.80
CA LYS A 68 -10.15 12.68 -5.04
C LYS A 68 -11.50 13.30 -4.64
N GLU A 69 -11.54 14.13 -3.61
CA GLU A 69 -12.77 14.82 -3.19
C GLU A 69 -13.14 16.02 -4.08
N LYS A 70 -12.18 16.59 -4.82
CA LYS A 70 -12.45 17.72 -5.72
C LYS A 70 -13.22 17.24 -6.95
N ARG A 71 -14.20 18.02 -7.39
CA ARG A 71 -14.87 17.83 -8.70
C ARG A 71 -14.24 18.76 -9.73
N ILE A 72 -13.13 18.33 -10.32
CA ILE A 72 -12.43 19.05 -11.38
C ILE A 72 -13.01 18.58 -12.70
N CYS A 73 -13.53 19.52 -13.49
CA CYS A 73 -14.13 19.25 -14.80
C CYS A 73 -13.46 20.14 -15.86
N ILE A 74 -13.25 19.58 -17.06
CA ILE A 74 -12.95 20.36 -18.26
C ILE A 74 -14.22 20.36 -19.10
N GLY A 75 -14.92 21.50 -19.13
CA GLY A 75 -16.29 21.57 -19.64
C GLY A 75 -17.22 20.66 -18.84
N LYS A 76 -17.83 19.68 -19.50
CA LYS A 76 -18.75 18.70 -18.87
C LYS A 76 -18.07 17.39 -18.44
N ILE A 77 -16.78 17.21 -18.74
CA ILE A 77 -16.08 15.94 -18.50
C ILE A 77 -15.41 15.97 -17.12
N PRO A 78 -15.73 15.04 -16.20
CA PRO A 78 -15.05 14.96 -14.90
C PRO A 78 -13.65 14.38 -15.08
N VAL A 79 -12.62 15.19 -14.86
CA VAL A 79 -11.21 14.80 -15.04
C VAL A 79 -10.53 14.39 -13.74
N THR A 80 -11.18 14.57 -12.57
CA THR A 80 -10.62 14.15 -11.28
C THR A 80 -10.12 12.70 -11.26
N PRO A 81 -10.88 11.69 -11.73
CA PRO A 81 -10.42 10.30 -11.68
C PRO A 81 -9.14 10.07 -12.48
N LEU A 82 -9.00 10.73 -13.63
CA LEU A 82 -7.79 10.70 -14.45
C LEU A 82 -6.61 11.34 -13.71
N LEU A 83 -6.81 12.50 -13.08
CA LEU A 83 -5.77 13.16 -12.28
C LEU A 83 -5.34 12.31 -11.09
N VAL A 84 -6.28 11.62 -10.43
CA VAL A 84 -5.96 10.67 -9.35
C VAL A 84 -5.19 9.48 -9.89
N PHE A 85 -5.58 8.91 -11.03
CA PHE A 85 -4.84 7.83 -11.68
C PHE A 85 -3.40 8.24 -11.99
N ILE A 86 -3.19 9.40 -12.62
CA ILE A 86 -1.85 9.94 -12.89
C ILE A 86 -1.08 10.13 -11.59
N GLY A 87 -1.71 10.69 -10.55
CA GLY A 87 -1.11 10.85 -9.23
C GLY A 87 -0.67 9.52 -8.61
N ILE A 88 -1.48 8.47 -8.72
CA ILE A 88 -1.13 7.12 -8.26
C ILE A 88 0.08 6.61 -9.03
N VAL A 89 0.04 6.66 -10.37
CA VAL A 89 1.13 6.18 -11.23
C VAL A 89 2.45 6.85 -10.84
N LEU A 90 2.45 8.18 -10.69
CA LEU A 90 3.65 8.94 -10.33
C LEU A 90 4.17 8.57 -8.93
N ILE A 91 3.29 8.53 -7.93
CA ILE A 91 3.67 8.23 -6.54
C ILE A 91 4.20 6.79 -6.42
N THR A 92 3.49 5.82 -6.98
CA THR A 92 3.87 4.40 -6.91
C THR A 92 5.16 4.12 -7.67
N THR A 93 5.35 4.73 -8.85
CA THR A 93 6.61 4.61 -9.61
C THR A 93 7.78 5.24 -8.85
N ALA A 94 7.57 6.38 -8.19
CA ALA A 94 8.62 7.01 -7.38
C ALA A 94 8.98 6.14 -6.15
N ILE A 95 7.99 5.55 -5.48
CA ILE A 95 8.21 4.61 -4.38
C ILE A 95 8.95 3.37 -4.87
N GLU A 96 8.53 2.78 -6.00
CA GLU A 96 9.17 1.59 -6.58
C GLU A 96 10.64 1.87 -6.92
N LEU A 97 10.92 3.00 -7.56
CA LEU A 97 12.28 3.41 -7.89
C LEU A 97 13.12 3.61 -6.63
N ALA A 98 12.63 4.37 -5.65
CA ALA A 98 13.33 4.60 -4.39
C ALA A 98 13.58 3.29 -3.63
N ALA A 99 12.58 2.41 -3.56
CA ALA A 99 12.72 1.10 -2.95
C ALA A 99 13.82 0.29 -3.63
N SER A 100 13.87 0.26 -4.97
CA SER A 100 14.91 -0.49 -5.69
C SER A 100 16.34 -0.02 -5.35
N TYR A 101 16.57 1.28 -5.18
CA TYR A 101 17.88 1.82 -4.78
C TYR A 101 18.21 1.55 -3.32
N ILE A 102 17.21 1.65 -2.43
CA ILE A 102 17.40 1.29 -1.02
C ILE A 102 17.76 -0.20 -0.90
N MET A 103 17.08 -1.07 -1.63
CA MET A 103 17.36 -2.49 -1.65
C MET A 103 18.74 -2.80 -2.20
N GLU A 104 19.12 -2.23 -3.34
CA GLU A 104 20.46 -2.42 -3.91
C GLU A 104 21.56 -1.93 -2.95
N SER A 105 21.40 -0.76 -2.34
CA SER A 105 22.40 -0.23 -1.40
C SER A 105 22.52 -1.02 -0.10
N THR A 106 21.49 -1.77 0.29
CA THR A 106 21.48 -2.55 1.54
C THR A 106 21.77 -4.04 1.34
N HIS A 107 21.37 -4.62 0.20
CA HIS A 107 21.44 -6.06 -0.08
C HIS A 107 22.23 -6.40 -1.35
N GLY A 108 22.65 -5.41 -2.14
CA GLY A 108 23.36 -5.60 -3.41
C GLY A 108 22.47 -5.94 -4.61
N GLU A 109 21.18 -6.15 -4.40
CA GLU A 109 20.19 -6.47 -5.43
C GLU A 109 18.78 -5.93 -5.07
N TRP A 110 17.84 -5.99 -6.02
CA TRP A 110 16.43 -5.65 -5.81
C TRP A 110 15.52 -6.75 -6.39
N LEU A 111 14.25 -6.76 -6.00
CA LEU A 111 13.39 -7.95 -6.13
C LEU A 111 12.81 -8.22 -7.53
N TRP A 112 12.88 -7.28 -8.46
CA TRP A 112 12.19 -7.39 -9.75
C TRP A 112 13.07 -6.89 -10.90
N ASP A 113 12.98 -7.49 -12.09
CA ASP A 113 13.72 -7.01 -13.26
C ASP A 113 12.78 -6.68 -14.42
N TYR A 114 12.67 -5.40 -14.75
CA TYR A 114 11.86 -4.89 -15.85
C TYR A 114 12.66 -4.57 -17.13
N ARG A 115 13.91 -5.01 -17.27
CA ARG A 115 14.72 -4.76 -18.49
C ARG A 115 14.05 -5.22 -19.78
N ARG A 116 13.18 -6.24 -19.69
CA ARG A 116 12.41 -6.79 -20.82
C ARG A 116 11.16 -5.98 -21.17
N PHE A 117 10.79 -4.99 -20.36
CA PHE A 117 9.60 -4.17 -20.57
C PHE A 117 9.93 -2.91 -21.36
N ALA A 118 9.00 -2.48 -22.22
CA ALA A 118 9.12 -1.21 -22.93
C ALA A 118 9.08 -0.02 -21.96
N PHE A 119 9.81 1.05 -22.29
CA PHE A 119 9.93 2.26 -21.47
C PHE A 119 10.38 1.96 -20.03
N ASN A 120 11.38 1.10 -19.88
CA ASN A 120 12.01 0.83 -18.58
C ASN A 120 13.15 1.80 -18.28
N PHE A 121 13.45 1.96 -17.00
CA PHE A 121 14.62 2.68 -16.50
C PHE A 121 15.43 1.74 -15.60
N GLU A 122 16.64 1.40 -16.04
CA GLU A 122 17.60 0.49 -15.37
C GLU A 122 17.05 -0.91 -15.02
N GLY A 123 15.89 -1.30 -15.54
CA GLY A 123 15.14 -2.48 -15.08
C GLY A 123 14.42 -2.32 -13.74
N ARG A 124 14.45 -1.12 -13.14
CA ARG A 124 13.86 -0.83 -11.82
C ARG A 124 12.40 -0.42 -11.90
N ILE A 125 12.05 0.35 -12.92
CA ILE A 125 10.68 0.77 -13.19
C ILE A 125 10.40 0.63 -14.68
N ALA A 126 9.13 0.46 -15.05
CA ALA A 126 8.70 0.46 -16.44
C ALA A 126 7.25 0.89 -16.56
N LEU A 127 6.88 1.45 -17.72
CA LEU A 127 5.54 1.99 -17.95
C LEU A 127 4.41 0.96 -17.68
N ASN A 128 4.61 -0.29 -18.08
CA ASN A 128 3.59 -1.33 -17.93
C ASN A 128 3.30 -1.67 -16.44
N PRO A 129 4.30 -2.01 -15.60
CA PRO A 129 4.13 -2.09 -14.15
C PRO A 129 3.51 -0.82 -13.54
N SER A 130 4.00 0.37 -13.90
CA SER A 130 3.49 1.65 -13.39
C SER A 130 1.99 1.84 -13.68
N ILE A 131 1.52 1.48 -14.87
CA ILE A 131 0.09 1.51 -15.22
C ILE A 131 -0.71 0.50 -14.39
N ARG A 132 -0.18 -0.71 -14.18
CA ARG A 132 -0.85 -1.74 -13.34
C ARG A 132 -1.00 -1.25 -11.90
N PHE A 133 0.01 -0.61 -11.33
CA PHE A 133 -0.09 0.04 -10.02
C PHE A 133 -1.07 1.21 -10.03
N GLY A 134 -1.13 1.98 -11.13
CA GLY A 134 -2.17 2.98 -11.37
C GLY A 134 -3.58 2.41 -11.22
N ILE A 135 -3.87 1.31 -11.93
CA ILE A 135 -5.18 0.65 -11.90
C ILE A 135 -5.45 0.07 -10.51
N GLY A 136 -4.48 -0.61 -9.91
CA GLY A 136 -4.57 -1.13 -8.55
C GLY A 136 -4.89 -0.02 -7.55
N GLY A 137 -4.15 1.08 -7.58
CA GLY A 137 -4.35 2.26 -6.73
C GLY A 137 -5.73 2.90 -6.90
N MET A 138 -6.31 2.85 -8.10
CA MET A 138 -7.69 3.31 -8.32
C MET A 138 -8.68 2.40 -7.59
N VAL A 139 -8.54 1.08 -7.68
CA VAL A 139 -9.35 0.12 -6.92
C VAL A 139 -9.16 0.34 -5.41
N PHE A 140 -7.92 0.50 -4.95
CA PHE A 140 -7.61 0.80 -3.56
C PHE A 140 -8.33 2.08 -3.08
N LEU A 141 -8.17 3.21 -3.77
CA LEU A 141 -8.70 4.50 -3.30
C LEU A 141 -10.21 4.66 -3.48
N TYR A 142 -10.80 4.12 -4.54
CA TYR A 142 -12.22 4.32 -4.86
C TYR A 142 -13.14 3.20 -4.38
N VAL A 143 -12.61 2.00 -4.15
CA VAL A 143 -13.40 0.84 -3.70
C VAL A 143 -13.04 0.45 -2.27
N LEU A 144 -11.78 0.07 -2.03
CA LEU A 144 -11.37 -0.47 -0.73
C LEU A 144 -11.35 0.59 0.37
N GLN A 145 -10.81 1.78 0.10
CA GLN A 145 -10.71 2.82 1.12
C GLN A 145 -12.08 3.28 1.66
N PRO A 146 -13.12 3.52 0.83
CA PRO A 146 -14.47 3.79 1.34
C PRO A 146 -15.05 2.64 2.17
N LEU A 147 -14.77 1.38 1.81
CA LEU A 147 -15.20 0.22 2.60
C LEU A 147 -14.53 0.20 3.97
N PHE A 148 -13.22 0.47 4.03
CA PHE A 148 -12.50 0.54 5.30
C PHE A 148 -12.93 1.71 6.16
N LYS A 149 -13.18 2.88 5.56
CA LYS A 149 -13.77 4.02 6.29
C LYS A 149 -15.15 3.67 6.87
N LYS A 150 -15.99 2.94 6.12
CA LYS A 150 -17.28 2.47 6.64
C LYS A 150 -17.11 1.45 7.76
N LEU A 151 -16.13 0.56 7.66
CA LEU A 151 -15.82 -0.45 8.68
C LEU A 151 -15.38 0.23 9.99
N THR A 152 -14.40 1.13 9.93
CA THR A 152 -13.89 1.84 11.11
C THR A 152 -14.91 2.80 11.69
N ALA A 153 -15.74 3.46 10.87
CA ALA A 153 -16.82 4.32 11.34
C ALA A 153 -17.92 3.57 12.10
N LYS A 154 -18.11 2.28 11.83
CA LYS A 154 -19.06 1.41 12.57
C LYS A 154 -18.50 0.90 13.90
N MET A 155 -17.19 0.99 14.12
CA MET A 155 -16.56 0.56 15.37
C MET A 155 -16.78 1.60 16.47
N SER A 156 -17.01 1.12 17.69
CA SER A 156 -16.89 1.98 18.86
C SER A 156 -15.43 2.43 19.04
N ASP A 157 -15.20 3.61 19.61
CA ASP A 157 -13.84 4.11 19.85
C ASP A 157 -13.02 3.12 20.70
N ARG A 158 -13.65 2.47 21.69
CA ARG A 158 -13.01 1.42 22.51
C ARG A 158 -12.55 0.24 21.65
N THR A 159 -13.41 -0.27 20.77
CA THR A 159 -13.07 -1.38 19.86
C THR A 159 -11.92 -0.99 18.92
N LEU A 160 -12.00 0.19 18.32
CA LEU A 160 -10.98 0.70 17.41
C LEU A 160 -9.61 0.78 18.12
N TYR A 161 -9.57 1.35 19.32
CA TYR A 161 -8.34 1.46 20.11
C TYR A 161 -7.79 0.09 20.52
N THR A 162 -8.65 -0.81 21.02
CA THR A 162 -8.22 -2.15 21.44
C THR A 162 -7.65 -2.94 20.28
N VAL A 163 -8.32 -2.99 19.13
CA VAL A 163 -7.84 -3.72 17.95
C VAL A 163 -6.54 -3.11 17.42
N SER A 164 -6.47 -1.78 17.34
CA SER A 164 -5.25 -1.08 16.91
C SER A 164 -4.07 -1.38 17.83
N LEU A 165 -4.29 -1.36 19.15
CA LEU A 165 -3.24 -1.64 20.13
C LEU A 165 -2.76 -3.08 20.05
N ILE A 166 -3.67 -4.06 19.92
CA ILE A 166 -3.30 -5.46 19.77
C ILE A 166 -2.46 -5.67 18.51
N LEU A 167 -2.92 -5.16 17.36
CA LEU A 167 -2.19 -5.27 16.11
C LEU A 167 -0.84 -4.55 16.15
N PHE A 168 -0.75 -3.43 16.86
CA PHE A 168 0.50 -2.72 17.05
C PHE A 168 1.50 -3.54 17.88
N ILE A 169 1.05 -4.12 19.00
CA ILE A 169 1.89 -4.99 19.83
C ILE A 169 2.37 -6.20 19.03
N LEU A 170 1.49 -6.84 18.25
CA LEU A 170 1.86 -7.97 17.39
C LEU A 170 2.91 -7.59 16.34
N LEU A 171 2.71 -6.45 15.66
CA LEU A 171 3.66 -5.96 14.66
C LEU A 171 5.04 -5.68 15.29
N ILE A 172 5.07 -5.01 16.45
CA ILE A 172 6.32 -4.71 17.15
C ILE A 172 7.00 -5.99 17.65
N ALA A 173 6.24 -6.94 18.19
CA ALA A 173 6.78 -8.22 18.62
C ALA A 173 7.43 -8.98 17.46
N ASP A 174 6.81 -8.97 16.28
CA ASP A 174 7.35 -9.60 15.08
C ASP A 174 8.58 -8.86 14.53
N VAL A 175 8.57 -7.52 14.52
CA VAL A 175 9.77 -6.74 14.18
C VAL A 175 10.95 -7.10 15.08
N ILE A 176 10.72 -7.18 16.40
CA ILE A 176 11.75 -7.58 17.37
C ILE A 176 12.20 -9.02 17.09
N PHE A 177 11.26 -9.94 16.89
CA PHE A 177 11.57 -11.34 16.60
C PHE A 177 12.37 -11.52 15.31
N THR A 178 12.03 -10.79 14.26
CA THR A 178 12.65 -10.93 12.94
C THR A 178 14.06 -10.30 12.87
N PHE A 179 14.30 -9.20 13.59
CA PHE A 179 15.53 -8.43 13.45
C PHE A 179 16.45 -8.42 14.68
N CYS A 180 15.97 -8.82 15.85
CA CYS A 180 16.74 -8.75 17.10
C CYS A 180 16.93 -10.11 17.79
N LEU A 181 16.20 -11.14 17.40
CA LEU A 181 16.30 -12.51 17.91
C LEU A 181 16.75 -13.45 16.79
#